data_AF-A0A7C7XGC1-F1
#
_entry.id   AF-A0A7C7XGC1-F1
#
_cell.length_a   1.000
_cell.length_b   1.000
_cell.length_c   1.000
_cell.angle_alpha   90.00
_cell.angle_beta   90.00
_cell.angle_gamma   90.00
#
_symmetry.space_group_name_H-M   'P 1'
#
loop_
_entity.id
_entity.type
_entity.pdbx_description
1 polymer ?
#
loop_
_entity_poly.entity_id
_entity_poly.type
_entity_poly.pdbx_seq_one_letter_code
_entity_poly.pdbx_strand_id
1 'polypeptide(L)'
;MWRFMWVRTLSKRFLSLLAVALLSTVTVWGFPQFTTRENAIHLAEILEDSRFRDLKVESVFVKNRTEDEYYLQALLEDGSSRDWLLDRIYEWTLTDQLRLVGNTVLIFPFPDSTEFNVFNKNQFYQQALTSQIYLKRFAEHDILEGRSLPLGIRRFRLLEPGEESRFATDRFGHRYRYVLEMENGMREILTYPMAYDILQRGDLIERLEPDQSVYRRTYKVRDMVALPRQLEDEIRSIYRFGVEVFFDRPVTLSQSLFPFQIVEQNLRDPETGMRRNQFYVQIVFPNTEKIRDVPGFRTLEYLRFVEITTDVEHQQRVFLRAQVNPDIFELPPYVEITNRNSVIVYFFSVTDQSVTRYQQPVDDTVSVDLPRSVVRMRGEESAFEQLYLRAVEQIRAAQRQQDAHLKIQTYIASLDTLQEASLSATSDAQVSQSLKQRDVLLRMLPELIINNTQRKVLEATSRNEQLPDDLRFELLRHLLVAARFAPLPQHRRKVETLQNILR
;
A
#
# COMPACT_ATOMS: atom_id res chain seq x y z
N MET A 1 -48.54 23.46 46.01
CA MET A 1 -49.11 24.11 44.81
C MET A 1 -47.98 24.34 43.81
N TRP A 2 -48.21 24.23 42.49
CA TRP A 2 -47.15 24.34 41.48
C TRP A 2 -46.74 25.81 41.23
N ARG A 3 -45.44 26.08 41.00
CA ARG A 3 -44.97 26.76 39.77
C ARG A 3 -43.44 26.76 39.58
N PHE A 4 -43.07 26.74 38.31
CA PHE A 4 -41.74 26.79 37.68
C PHE A 4 -40.75 27.82 38.24
N MET A 5 -39.46 27.46 38.23
CA MET A 5 -38.39 28.39 37.85
C MET A 5 -37.20 27.65 37.17
N TRP A 6 -37.41 27.13 35.97
CA TRP A 6 -36.39 26.45 35.14
C TRP A 6 -35.64 27.44 34.23
N VAL A 7 -34.68 28.21 34.74
CA VAL A 7 -33.83 29.11 33.93
C VAL A 7 -32.38 29.19 34.44
N ARG A 8 -31.42 28.84 33.57
CA ARG A 8 -29.98 29.20 33.58
C ARG A 8 -29.12 28.93 34.84
N THR A 9 -28.63 27.71 34.92
CA THR A 9 -27.19 27.45 35.22
C THR A 9 -26.53 26.60 34.12
N LEU A 10 -26.85 26.91 32.85
CA LEU A 10 -26.19 26.34 31.68
C LEU A 10 -24.73 26.82 31.70
N SER A 11 -23.83 25.96 32.19
CA SER A 11 -22.52 26.42 32.68
C SER A 11 -21.66 26.97 31.55
N LYS A 12 -20.85 28.00 31.86
CA LYS A 12 -19.87 28.55 30.91
C LYS A 12 -18.90 27.46 30.39
N ARG A 13 -18.66 26.41 31.18
CA ARG A 13 -17.87 25.22 30.80
C ARG A 13 -18.54 24.36 29.73
N PHE A 14 -19.86 24.24 29.74
CA PHE A 14 -20.59 23.52 28.68
C PHE A 14 -20.62 24.31 27.37
N LEU A 15 -20.77 25.64 27.45
CA LEU A 15 -20.66 26.50 26.26
C LEU A 15 -19.22 26.57 25.71
N SER A 16 -18.19 26.55 26.56
CA SER A 16 -16.81 26.45 26.07
C SER A 16 -16.48 25.08 25.48
N LEU A 17 -16.99 23.98 26.06
CA LEU A 17 -16.85 22.64 25.47
C LEU A 17 -17.59 22.53 24.13
N LEU A 18 -18.79 23.11 24.02
CA LEU A 18 -19.52 23.15 22.74
C LEU A 18 -18.80 24.04 21.71
N ALA A 19 -18.20 25.16 22.13
CA ALA A 19 -17.39 25.99 21.24
C ALA A 19 -16.12 25.27 20.77
N VAL A 20 -15.41 24.54 21.65
CA VAL A 20 -14.25 23.72 21.27
C VAL A 20 -14.65 22.56 20.36
N ALA A 21 -15.80 21.93 20.59
CA ALA A 21 -16.35 20.88 19.73
C ALA A 21 -17.00 21.39 18.42
N LEU A 22 -17.19 22.71 18.29
CA LEU A 22 -17.55 23.37 17.02
C LEU A 22 -16.31 23.90 16.28
N LEU A 23 -15.23 24.21 17.00
CA LEU A 23 -13.91 24.58 16.44
C LEU A 23 -13.10 23.38 15.92
N SER A 24 -13.59 22.14 16.09
CA SER A 24 -13.06 20.96 15.39
C SER A 24 -13.52 20.85 13.93
N THR A 25 -14.22 21.85 13.37
CA THR A 25 -14.18 22.08 11.92
C THR A 25 -12.75 22.47 11.53
N VAL A 26 -12.11 21.69 10.67
CA VAL A 26 -10.67 21.79 10.35
C VAL A 26 -10.29 23.22 9.92
N THR A 27 -9.72 23.98 10.85
CA THR A 27 -9.01 25.22 10.53
C THR A 27 -7.63 24.81 10.05
N VAL A 28 -7.40 24.91 8.74
CA VAL A 28 -6.09 24.65 8.13
C VAL A 28 -5.12 25.75 8.59
N TRP A 29 -4.41 25.48 9.69
CA TRP A 29 -3.35 26.35 10.19
C TRP A 29 -2.15 26.29 9.24
N GLY A 30 -2.02 27.29 8.36
CA GLY A 30 -0.80 27.52 7.57
C GLY A 30 -1.04 27.93 6.11
N PHE A 31 -2.06 27.36 5.45
CA PHE A 31 -2.23 27.51 4.01
C PHE A 31 -2.45 28.98 3.59
N PRO A 32 -1.72 29.53 2.60
CA PRO A 32 -1.84 30.94 2.23
C PRO A 32 -3.21 31.30 1.62
N GLN A 33 -3.76 32.45 2.02
CA GLN A 33 -5.06 32.93 1.51
C GLN A 33 -4.98 33.57 0.11
N PHE A 34 -3.77 34.01 -0.28
CA PHE A 34 -3.47 34.70 -1.53
C PHE A 34 -2.33 33.99 -2.26
N THR A 35 -2.26 34.15 -3.58
CA THR A 35 -1.20 33.61 -4.45
C THR A 35 -0.64 34.67 -5.40
N THR A 36 0.33 34.31 -6.23
CA THR A 36 0.89 35.18 -7.27
C THR A 36 -0.10 35.41 -8.41
N ARG A 37 0.10 36.48 -9.19
CA ARG A 37 -0.74 36.79 -10.35
C ARG A 37 -0.85 35.64 -11.34
N GLU A 38 0.27 34.97 -11.62
CA GLU A 38 0.39 33.89 -12.60
C GLU A 38 -0.38 32.64 -12.15
N ASN A 39 -0.17 32.22 -10.90
CA ASN A 39 -0.92 31.11 -10.29
C ASN A 39 -2.43 31.40 -10.25
N ALA A 40 -2.83 32.65 -9.93
CA ALA A 40 -4.24 33.03 -9.94
C ALA A 40 -4.86 32.96 -11.34
N ILE A 41 -4.16 33.40 -12.40
CA ILE A 41 -4.66 33.31 -13.78
C ILE A 41 -4.84 31.84 -14.19
N HIS A 42 -3.81 31.01 -14.04
CA HIS A 42 -3.87 29.59 -14.38
C HIS A 42 -4.95 28.84 -13.56
N LEU A 43 -5.14 29.22 -12.30
CA LEU A 43 -6.19 28.62 -11.45
C LEU A 43 -7.60 29.07 -11.87
N ALA A 44 -7.79 30.30 -12.36
CA ALA A 44 -9.06 30.74 -12.89
C ALA A 44 -9.46 29.93 -14.15
N GLU A 45 -8.54 29.75 -15.08
CA GLU A 45 -8.73 28.96 -16.32
C GLU A 45 -9.12 27.50 -16.03
N ILE A 46 -8.55 26.89 -14.99
CA ILE A 46 -8.83 25.51 -14.58
C ILE A 46 -10.15 25.37 -13.81
N LEU A 47 -10.65 26.44 -13.20
CA LEU A 47 -11.87 26.46 -12.41
C LEU A 47 -13.10 26.93 -13.20
N GLU A 48 -12.92 27.50 -14.38
CA GLU A 48 -13.99 27.73 -15.35
C GLU A 48 -14.62 26.39 -15.81
N ASP A 49 -15.91 26.39 -16.14
CA ASP A 49 -16.75 25.19 -16.38
C ASP A 49 -16.81 24.12 -15.27
N SER A 50 -16.06 24.28 -14.16
CA SER A 50 -16.02 23.33 -13.04
C SER A 50 -17.33 23.30 -12.22
N ARG A 51 -17.42 22.41 -11.25
CA ARG A 51 -18.56 22.31 -10.31
C ARG A 51 -18.12 22.53 -8.87
N PHE A 52 -18.73 23.54 -8.23
CA PHE A 52 -18.65 23.77 -6.80
C PHE A 52 -19.92 23.24 -6.12
N ARG A 53 -19.74 22.17 -5.35
CA ARG A 53 -20.81 21.33 -4.78
C ARG A 53 -21.70 20.80 -5.93
N ASP A 54 -22.95 21.23 -5.97
CA ASP A 54 -23.92 20.87 -7.01
C ASP A 54 -24.12 21.99 -8.05
N LEU A 55 -23.47 23.15 -7.89
CA LEU A 55 -23.54 24.29 -8.81
C LEU A 55 -22.40 24.24 -9.83
N LYS A 56 -22.70 24.52 -11.10
CA LYS A 56 -21.70 24.86 -12.12
C LYS A 56 -21.10 26.25 -11.84
N VAL A 57 -19.81 26.39 -12.08
CA VAL A 57 -19.09 27.66 -12.22
C VAL A 57 -19.27 28.15 -13.66
N GLU A 58 -19.74 29.38 -13.83
CA GLU A 58 -19.96 29.99 -15.16
C GLU A 58 -18.75 30.77 -15.66
N SER A 59 -18.03 31.44 -14.75
CA SER A 59 -16.79 32.18 -15.05
C SER A 59 -16.01 32.44 -13.76
N VAL A 60 -14.70 32.66 -13.89
CA VAL A 60 -13.80 32.95 -12.76
C VAL A 60 -12.91 34.14 -13.10
N PHE A 61 -12.91 35.15 -12.24
CA PHE A 61 -12.16 36.39 -12.43
C PHE A 61 -11.02 36.50 -11.42
N VAL A 62 -9.81 36.81 -11.88
CA VAL A 62 -8.69 37.15 -11.00
C VAL A 62 -8.91 38.53 -10.35
N LYS A 63 -8.66 38.61 -9.05
CA LYS A 63 -8.69 39.83 -8.23
C LYS A 63 -7.39 39.96 -7.44
N ASN A 64 -7.14 41.15 -6.92
CA ASN A 64 -5.99 41.43 -6.08
C ASN A 64 -6.36 42.33 -4.90
N ARG A 65 -5.67 42.14 -3.77
CA ARG A 65 -5.80 42.95 -2.55
C ARG A 65 -4.65 43.96 -2.42
N THR A 66 -3.47 43.59 -2.90
CA THR A 66 -2.27 44.45 -3.02
C THR A 66 -1.64 44.24 -4.41
N GLU A 67 -0.40 44.69 -4.63
CA GLU A 67 0.31 44.40 -5.89
C GLU A 67 0.74 42.93 -6.03
N ASP A 68 0.89 42.21 -4.91
CA ASP A 68 1.35 40.81 -4.86
C ASP A 68 0.30 39.80 -4.37
N GLU A 69 -0.73 40.23 -3.62
CA GLU A 69 -1.78 39.35 -3.08
C GLU A 69 -2.94 39.15 -4.06
N TYR A 70 -2.96 38.04 -4.80
CA TYR A 70 -4.06 37.68 -5.72
C TYR A 70 -5.00 36.60 -5.16
N TYR A 71 -6.27 36.69 -5.54
CA TYR A 71 -7.34 35.73 -5.22
C TYR A 71 -8.35 35.67 -6.37
N LEU A 72 -9.38 34.82 -6.27
CA LEU A 72 -10.37 34.61 -7.33
C LEU A 72 -11.76 35.12 -6.94
N GLN A 73 -12.56 35.53 -7.92
CA GLN A 73 -13.99 35.78 -7.76
C GLN A 73 -14.74 34.91 -8.77
N ALA A 74 -15.51 33.93 -8.30
CA ALA A 74 -16.31 33.06 -9.15
C ALA A 74 -17.74 33.61 -9.34
N LEU A 75 -18.34 33.29 -10.49
CA LEU A 75 -19.78 33.38 -10.75
C LEU A 75 -20.35 31.96 -10.90
N LEU A 76 -21.48 31.67 -10.25
CA LEU A 76 -22.13 30.36 -10.26
C LEU A 76 -23.47 30.39 -11.02
N GLU A 77 -23.94 29.23 -11.48
CA GLU A 77 -25.20 29.09 -12.25
C GLU A 77 -26.49 29.51 -11.50
N ASP A 78 -26.41 29.80 -10.19
CA ASP A 78 -27.48 30.43 -9.41
C ASP A 78 -27.45 31.97 -9.45
N GLY A 79 -26.55 32.55 -10.26
CA GLY A 79 -26.28 33.98 -10.35
C GLY A 79 -25.51 34.56 -9.15
N SER A 80 -25.10 33.74 -8.18
CA SER A 80 -24.32 34.22 -7.04
C SER A 80 -22.84 34.37 -7.40
N SER A 81 -22.26 35.49 -6.98
CA SER A 81 -20.83 35.74 -7.09
C SER A 81 -20.15 35.70 -5.72
N ARG A 82 -18.96 35.12 -5.64
CA ARG A 82 -18.23 34.91 -4.37
C ARG A 82 -16.73 35.05 -4.55
N ASP A 83 -16.10 35.70 -3.58
CA ASP A 83 -14.65 35.69 -3.43
C ASP A 83 -14.19 34.31 -2.94
N TRP A 84 -13.20 33.76 -3.64
CA TRP A 84 -12.59 32.45 -3.44
C TRP A 84 -11.12 32.67 -3.07
N LEU A 85 -10.84 32.61 -1.76
CA LEU A 85 -9.49 32.61 -1.21
C LEU A 85 -8.85 31.23 -1.34
N LEU A 86 -7.52 31.19 -1.42
CA LEU A 86 -6.76 29.98 -1.75
C LEU A 86 -6.86 28.90 -0.65
N ASP A 87 -6.92 29.30 0.62
CA ASP A 87 -7.18 28.43 1.78
C ASP A 87 -8.54 27.71 1.69
N ARG A 88 -9.57 28.38 1.13
CA ARG A 88 -10.89 27.80 0.89
C ARG A 88 -10.92 26.90 -0.33
N ILE A 89 -10.25 27.26 -1.42
CA ILE A 89 -10.09 26.38 -2.58
C ILE A 89 -9.41 25.08 -2.14
N TYR A 90 -8.34 25.16 -1.34
CA TYR A 90 -7.67 24.01 -0.73
C TYR A 90 -8.64 23.15 0.10
N GLU A 91 -9.37 23.73 1.06
CA GLU A 91 -10.41 23.05 1.87
C GLU A 91 -11.45 22.31 1.01
N TRP A 92 -11.85 22.89 -0.14
CA TRP A 92 -12.82 22.28 -1.04
C TRP A 92 -12.27 21.11 -1.86
N THR A 93 -10.96 21.07 -2.13
CA THR A 93 -10.29 19.88 -2.70
C THR A 93 -10.22 18.73 -1.68
N LEU A 94 -9.95 19.01 -0.41
CA LEU A 94 -9.91 18.00 0.66
C LEU A 94 -11.29 17.36 0.92
N THR A 95 -12.37 18.11 0.68
CA THR A 95 -13.73 17.74 1.06
C THR A 95 -14.62 17.27 -0.10
N ASP A 96 -14.09 17.15 -1.32
CA ASP A 96 -14.83 16.82 -2.56
C ASP A 96 -15.94 17.83 -2.95
N GLN A 97 -15.83 19.06 -2.42
CA GLN A 97 -16.73 20.18 -2.73
C GLN A 97 -16.36 20.88 -4.04
N LEU A 98 -15.20 20.61 -4.63
CA LEU A 98 -14.77 21.18 -5.91
C LEU A 98 -14.42 20.06 -6.88
N ARG A 99 -15.01 20.09 -8.08
CA ARG A 99 -14.89 19.03 -9.09
C ARG A 99 -14.61 19.65 -10.45
N LEU A 100 -13.46 19.31 -11.02
CA LEU A 100 -13.04 19.78 -12.33
C LEU A 100 -13.71 19.01 -13.47
N VAL A 101 -13.62 19.53 -14.69
CA VAL A 101 -14.09 18.88 -15.92
C VAL A 101 -13.24 17.63 -16.23
N GLY A 102 -13.83 16.63 -16.90
CA GLY A 102 -13.07 15.52 -17.50
C GLY A 102 -12.45 14.50 -16.53
N ASN A 103 -13.10 14.23 -15.38
CA ASN A 103 -12.60 13.37 -14.30
C ASN A 103 -11.16 13.69 -13.84
N THR A 104 -10.81 14.97 -13.86
CA THR A 104 -9.61 15.50 -13.22
C THR A 104 -9.92 15.96 -11.80
N VAL A 105 -8.89 16.31 -11.02
CA VAL A 105 -9.04 16.93 -9.70
C VAL A 105 -7.86 17.87 -9.44
N LEU A 106 -8.16 19.01 -8.82
CA LEU A 106 -7.15 19.97 -8.36
C LEU A 106 -6.43 19.40 -7.15
N ILE A 107 -5.09 19.43 -7.16
CA ILE A 107 -4.26 19.03 -6.03
C ILE A 107 -3.25 20.13 -5.69
N PHE A 108 -3.01 20.32 -4.40
CA PHE A 108 -1.93 21.14 -3.87
C PHE A 108 -0.92 20.18 -3.24
N PRO A 109 0.27 19.95 -3.83
CA PRO A 109 1.22 18.94 -3.37
C PRO A 109 1.99 19.35 -2.10
N PHE A 110 2.01 20.63 -1.76
CA PHE A 110 2.70 21.17 -0.58
C PHE A 110 1.71 21.96 0.29
N PRO A 111 1.76 21.83 1.63
CA PRO A 111 0.80 22.50 2.54
C PRO A 111 1.07 24.00 2.72
N ASP A 112 2.29 24.46 2.44
CA ASP A 112 2.72 25.84 2.66
C ASP A 112 2.87 26.62 1.33
N SER A 113 2.55 26.00 0.19
CA SER A 113 2.63 26.62 -1.15
C SER A 113 1.25 26.70 -1.80
N THR A 114 1.04 27.76 -2.59
CA THR A 114 -0.15 27.91 -3.45
C THR A 114 0.05 27.35 -4.85
N GLU A 115 1.22 26.75 -5.14
CA GLU A 115 1.43 25.93 -6.33
C GLU A 115 0.47 24.72 -6.32
N PHE A 116 -0.09 24.41 -7.48
CA PHE A 116 -1.08 23.35 -7.65
C PHE A 116 -0.85 22.60 -8.95
N ASN A 117 -1.45 21.42 -9.05
CA ASN A 117 -1.45 20.59 -10.26
C ASN A 117 -2.85 20.06 -10.53
N VAL A 118 -3.11 19.70 -11.80
CA VAL A 118 -4.33 19.00 -12.21
C VAL A 118 -4.01 17.53 -12.37
N PHE A 119 -4.59 16.69 -11.52
CA PHE A 119 -4.42 15.24 -11.58
C PHE A 119 -5.48 14.61 -12.49
N ASN A 120 -5.04 14.06 -13.62
CA ASN A 120 -5.88 13.26 -14.52
C ASN A 120 -6.01 11.83 -13.98
N LYS A 121 -7.16 11.55 -13.34
CA LYS A 121 -7.42 10.23 -12.74
C LYS A 121 -7.48 9.12 -13.79
N ASN A 122 -8.05 9.38 -14.96
CA ASN A 122 -8.21 8.37 -16.02
C ASN A 122 -6.85 7.93 -16.58
N GLN A 123 -5.90 8.86 -16.74
CA GLN A 123 -4.51 8.54 -17.12
C GLN A 123 -3.83 7.65 -16.06
N PHE A 124 -4.00 7.96 -14.79
CA PHE A 124 -3.49 7.12 -13.69
C PHE A 124 -4.17 5.73 -13.66
N TYR A 125 -5.49 5.65 -13.88
CA TYR A 125 -6.21 4.38 -13.97
C TYR A 125 -5.70 3.51 -15.12
N GLN A 126 -5.41 4.10 -16.27
CA GLN A 126 -4.84 3.38 -17.41
C GLN A 126 -3.49 2.76 -17.02
N GLN A 127 -2.53 3.55 -16.53
CA GLN A 127 -1.23 3.02 -16.08
C GLN A 127 -1.35 2.00 -14.94
N ALA A 128 -2.20 2.25 -13.93
CA ALA A 128 -2.38 1.34 -12.79
C ALA A 128 -3.09 0.02 -13.14
N LEU A 129 -3.71 -0.07 -14.32
CA LEU A 129 -4.36 -1.28 -14.83
C LEU A 129 -3.53 -2.02 -15.89
N THR A 130 -2.68 -1.34 -16.66
CA THR A 130 -1.73 -2.00 -17.58
C THR A 130 -0.44 -2.44 -16.89
N SER A 131 -0.03 -1.76 -15.82
CA SER A 131 1.24 -2.01 -15.14
C SER A 131 1.29 -3.36 -14.41
N GLN A 132 2.47 -4.00 -14.47
CA GLN A 132 2.76 -5.25 -13.78
C GLN A 132 3.72 -5.08 -12.60
N ILE A 133 4.40 -3.94 -12.52
CA ILE A 133 5.39 -3.62 -11.50
C ILE A 133 5.11 -2.22 -10.93
N TYR A 134 5.25 -2.10 -9.62
CA TYR A 134 5.31 -0.83 -8.91
C TYR A 134 6.72 -0.66 -8.33
N LEU A 135 7.38 0.45 -8.65
CA LEU A 135 8.69 0.78 -8.11
C LEU A 135 8.51 1.48 -6.75
N LYS A 136 8.42 0.71 -5.66
CA LYS A 136 8.29 1.30 -4.33
C LYS A 136 9.55 2.09 -3.99
N ARG A 137 9.43 3.41 -3.91
CA ARG A 137 10.40 4.30 -3.27
C ARG A 137 10.07 4.39 -1.78
N PHE A 138 11.09 4.59 -0.96
CA PHE A 138 10.94 4.82 0.48
C PHE A 138 10.90 6.32 0.77
N ALA A 139 10.22 6.71 1.84
CA ALA A 139 10.00 8.12 2.17
C ALA A 139 11.24 8.75 2.79
N GLU A 140 11.24 10.09 2.86
CA GLU A 140 12.19 10.85 3.69
C GLU A 140 12.13 10.36 5.15
N HIS A 141 13.30 10.20 5.76
CA HIS A 141 13.52 9.64 7.09
C HIS A 141 13.22 8.14 7.26
N ASP A 142 12.87 7.41 6.20
CA ASP A 142 12.98 5.95 6.19
C ASP A 142 14.47 5.56 6.12
N ILE A 143 14.90 4.55 6.86
CA ILE A 143 16.26 3.98 6.76
C ILE A 143 16.59 3.42 5.36
N LEU A 144 15.56 3.19 4.53
CA LEU A 144 15.68 2.82 3.12
C LEU A 144 15.56 4.02 2.15
N GLU A 145 15.58 5.27 2.64
CA GLU A 145 15.55 6.50 1.82
C GLU A 145 16.57 6.47 0.66
N GLY A 146 16.17 7.06 -0.47
CA GLY A 146 16.94 7.07 -1.72
C GLY A 146 17.00 5.73 -2.46
N ARG A 147 16.55 4.62 -1.83
CA ARG A 147 16.51 3.29 -2.44
C ARG A 147 15.12 3.02 -3.04
N SER A 148 15.04 1.99 -3.87
CA SER A 148 13.78 1.56 -4.48
C SER A 148 13.68 0.03 -4.57
N LEU A 149 12.45 -0.47 -4.67
CA LEU A 149 12.14 -1.89 -4.66
C LEU A 149 11.05 -2.21 -5.70
N PRO A 150 11.37 -2.87 -6.83
CA PRO A 150 10.39 -3.26 -7.85
C PRO A 150 9.50 -4.42 -7.37
N LEU A 151 8.24 -4.11 -7.03
CA LEU A 151 7.24 -5.03 -6.52
C LEU A 151 6.27 -5.47 -7.62
N GLY A 152 5.93 -6.76 -7.68
CA GLY A 152 4.89 -7.24 -8.61
C GLY A 152 3.50 -6.78 -8.19
N ILE A 153 2.79 -6.04 -9.06
CA ILE A 153 1.41 -5.60 -8.82
C ILE A 153 0.48 -6.82 -8.92
N ARG A 154 -0.35 -7.03 -7.90
CA ARG A 154 -1.42 -8.04 -7.90
C ARG A 154 -2.73 -7.45 -8.42
N ARG A 155 -3.15 -6.30 -7.90
CA ARG A 155 -4.33 -5.55 -8.37
C ARG A 155 -4.34 -4.10 -7.90
N PHE A 156 -4.91 -3.23 -8.72
CA PHE A 156 -5.35 -1.89 -8.34
C PHE A 156 -6.84 -1.88 -7.97
N ARG A 157 -7.24 -1.11 -6.94
CA ARG A 157 -8.64 -0.84 -6.60
C ARG A 157 -8.85 0.60 -6.10
N LEU A 158 -10.06 1.11 -6.27
CA LEU A 158 -10.54 2.28 -5.54
C LEU A 158 -10.96 1.86 -4.11
N LEU A 159 -10.87 2.77 -3.15
CA LEU A 159 -11.55 2.66 -1.86
C LEU A 159 -13.06 2.90 -2.07
N GLU A 160 -13.90 2.23 -1.29
CA GLU A 160 -15.35 2.41 -1.37
C GLU A 160 -15.85 3.48 -0.37
N PRO A 161 -16.88 4.27 -0.71
CA PRO A 161 -17.54 5.15 0.26
C PRO A 161 -17.97 4.36 1.50
N GLY A 162 -17.50 4.80 2.66
CA GLY A 162 -17.65 4.07 3.93
C GLY A 162 -16.43 3.25 4.38
N GLU A 163 -15.56 2.77 3.48
CA GLU A 163 -14.22 2.29 3.89
C GLU A 163 -13.34 3.44 4.43
N GLU A 164 -13.66 4.68 4.05
CA GLU A 164 -13.10 5.93 4.59
C GLU A 164 -13.16 6.00 6.13
N SER A 165 -14.13 5.35 6.77
CA SER A 165 -14.20 5.24 8.24
C SER A 165 -13.04 4.47 8.87
N ARG A 166 -12.32 3.66 8.07
CA ARG A 166 -11.14 2.88 8.47
C ARG A 166 -9.82 3.43 7.92
N PHE A 167 -9.88 4.38 6.99
CA PHE A 167 -8.73 4.98 6.32
C PHE A 167 -8.86 6.51 6.45
N ALA A 168 -8.16 7.07 7.43
CA ALA A 168 -8.18 8.49 7.76
C ALA A 168 -7.64 9.38 6.62
N THR A 169 -7.45 10.67 6.89
CA THR A 169 -6.60 11.49 6.03
C THR A 169 -5.13 11.17 6.24
N ASP A 170 -4.28 11.59 5.29
CA ASP A 170 -2.85 11.73 5.55
C ASP A 170 -2.56 12.91 6.51
N ARG A 171 -1.26 13.17 6.75
CA ARG A 171 -0.77 14.23 7.65
C ARG A 171 -1.15 15.66 7.22
N PHE A 172 -1.64 15.85 5.99
CA PHE A 172 -2.03 17.15 5.44
C PHE A 172 -3.56 17.27 5.26
N GLY A 173 -4.33 16.23 5.59
CA GLY A 173 -5.78 16.25 5.44
C GLY A 173 -6.29 15.70 4.10
N HIS A 174 -5.42 15.20 3.22
CA HIS A 174 -5.88 14.55 1.98
C HIS A 174 -6.46 13.17 2.31
N ARG A 175 -7.69 12.89 1.84
CA ARG A 175 -8.33 11.58 1.96
C ARG A 175 -7.62 10.55 1.09
N TYR A 176 -7.36 9.35 1.62
CA TYR A 176 -6.97 8.19 0.81
C TYR A 176 -8.09 7.80 -0.15
N ARG A 177 -7.75 7.40 -1.38
CA ARG A 177 -8.70 7.09 -2.47
C ARG A 177 -8.45 5.74 -3.14
N TYR A 178 -7.20 5.29 -3.16
CA TYR A 178 -6.80 4.11 -3.92
C TYR A 178 -6.01 3.13 -3.06
N VAL A 179 -6.05 1.85 -3.44
CA VAL A 179 -5.17 0.81 -2.89
C VAL A 179 -4.53 0.03 -4.03
N LEU A 180 -3.20 -0.05 -4.01
CA LEU A 180 -2.41 -0.88 -4.91
C LEU A 180 -1.89 -2.08 -4.11
N GLU A 181 -2.42 -3.27 -4.40
CA GLU A 181 -2.04 -4.50 -3.72
C GLU A 181 -0.94 -5.24 -4.50
N MET A 182 0.08 -5.70 -3.78
CA MET A 182 1.24 -6.38 -4.33
C MET A 182 1.14 -7.91 -4.18
N GLU A 183 1.83 -8.66 -5.03
CA GLU A 183 1.83 -10.13 -5.04
C GLU A 183 2.49 -10.71 -3.76
N ASN A 184 3.46 -9.99 -3.20
CA ASN A 184 4.12 -10.30 -1.93
C ASN A 184 3.21 -10.09 -0.71
N GLY A 185 2.11 -9.34 -0.84
CA GLY A 185 1.16 -9.05 0.25
C GLY A 185 1.29 -7.64 0.86
N MET A 186 2.23 -6.81 0.42
CA MET A 186 2.22 -5.37 0.71
C MET A 186 1.00 -4.68 0.08
N ARG A 187 0.56 -3.56 0.66
CA ARG A 187 -0.45 -2.65 0.10
C ARG A 187 0.00 -1.21 0.25
N GLU A 188 0.04 -0.48 -0.86
CA GLU A 188 0.13 0.99 -0.82
C GLU A 188 -1.29 1.56 -0.79
N ILE A 189 -1.51 2.60 0.03
CA ILE A 189 -2.79 3.31 0.14
C ILE A 189 -2.50 4.77 -0.23
N LEU A 190 -3.18 5.29 -1.25
CA LEU A 190 -2.76 6.50 -1.95
C LEU A 190 -3.82 7.61 -1.89
N THR A 191 -3.39 8.83 -1.60
CA THR A 191 -4.15 10.07 -1.80
C THR A 191 -4.00 10.55 -3.26
N TYR A 192 -4.73 11.59 -3.69
CA TYR A 192 -4.57 12.13 -5.05
C TYR A 192 -3.15 12.69 -5.32
N PRO A 193 -2.51 13.46 -4.41
CA PRO A 193 -1.11 13.86 -4.57
C PRO A 193 -0.14 12.67 -4.71
N MET A 194 -0.27 11.63 -3.88
CA MET A 194 0.58 10.42 -3.98
C MET A 194 0.41 9.69 -5.33
N ALA A 195 -0.81 9.64 -5.86
CA ALA A 195 -1.09 9.04 -7.17
C ALA A 195 -0.54 9.88 -8.34
N TYR A 196 -0.57 11.21 -8.21
CA TYR A 196 0.07 12.13 -9.16
C TYR A 196 1.60 11.97 -9.15
N ASP A 197 2.23 11.91 -7.98
CA ASP A 197 3.69 11.72 -7.86
C ASP A 197 4.15 10.42 -8.51
N ILE A 198 3.43 9.31 -8.28
CA ILE A 198 3.69 8.01 -8.89
C ILE A 198 3.59 8.07 -10.42
N LEU A 199 2.60 8.80 -10.95
CA LEU A 199 2.39 9.04 -12.38
C LEU A 199 3.52 9.88 -13.00
N GLN A 200 3.93 10.98 -12.35
CA GLN A 200 5.02 11.84 -12.85
C GLN A 200 6.40 11.18 -12.79
N ARG A 201 6.64 10.34 -11.77
CA ARG A 201 7.93 9.64 -11.57
C ARG A 201 8.09 8.38 -12.42
N GLY A 202 7.02 7.92 -13.08
CA GLY A 202 7.03 6.68 -13.86
C GLY A 202 7.15 5.42 -12.99
N ASP A 203 6.69 5.47 -11.73
CA ASP A 203 6.84 4.36 -10.77
C ASP A 203 5.85 3.20 -11.03
N LEU A 204 5.02 3.30 -12.08
CA LEU A 204 4.15 2.24 -12.61
C LEU A 204 4.68 1.75 -13.96
N ILE A 205 5.05 0.47 -14.04
CA ILE A 205 5.78 -0.10 -15.18
C ILE A 205 5.04 -1.32 -15.74
N GLU A 206 4.85 -1.37 -17.06
CA GLU A 206 4.15 -2.46 -17.77
C GLU A 206 5.00 -3.72 -17.97
N ARG A 207 6.28 -3.55 -18.31
CA ARG A 207 7.26 -4.61 -18.57
C ARG A 207 8.64 -4.13 -18.09
N LEU A 208 9.47 -5.03 -17.58
CA LEU A 208 10.84 -4.68 -17.22
C LEU A 208 11.80 -4.99 -18.36
N GLU A 209 12.98 -4.38 -18.28
CA GLU A 209 14.18 -4.88 -18.93
C GLU A 209 14.57 -6.28 -18.40
N PRO A 210 15.25 -7.12 -19.20
CA PRO A 210 15.45 -8.55 -18.89
C PRO A 210 16.30 -8.85 -17.66
N ASP A 211 17.04 -7.86 -17.15
CA ASP A 211 18.00 -7.94 -16.05
C ASP A 211 17.40 -7.55 -14.68
N GLN A 212 16.24 -6.91 -14.64
CA GLN A 212 15.65 -6.40 -13.40
C GLN A 212 14.85 -7.45 -12.61
N SER A 213 15.29 -7.73 -11.39
CA SER A 213 14.64 -8.69 -10.48
C SER A 213 13.35 -8.14 -9.84
N VAL A 214 12.22 -8.81 -10.06
CA VAL A 214 10.91 -8.43 -9.47
C VAL A 214 10.62 -9.18 -8.16
N TYR A 215 10.33 -8.44 -7.10
CA TYR A 215 10.02 -9.02 -5.79
C TYR A 215 8.52 -9.35 -5.66
N ARG A 216 8.11 -10.44 -6.34
CA ARG A 216 6.72 -10.94 -6.37
C ARG A 216 6.28 -11.70 -5.11
N ARG A 217 7.20 -12.00 -4.18
CA ARG A 217 6.97 -12.80 -2.97
C ARG A 217 7.90 -12.35 -1.84
N THR A 218 7.43 -12.38 -0.59
CA THR A 218 8.29 -12.20 0.59
C THR A 218 9.32 -13.32 0.72
N TYR A 219 10.52 -13.03 1.22
CA TYR A 219 11.44 -14.03 1.75
C TYR A 219 10.99 -14.42 3.16
N LYS A 220 11.05 -15.72 3.49
CA LYS A 220 10.49 -16.25 4.73
C LYS A 220 11.63 -16.70 5.62
N VAL A 221 11.82 -16.03 6.77
CA VAL A 221 12.88 -16.39 7.70
C VAL A 221 12.60 -17.80 8.23
N ARG A 222 13.55 -18.71 8.02
CA ARG A 222 13.48 -20.09 8.50
C ARG A 222 14.15 -20.24 9.85
N ASP A 223 15.39 -19.78 9.95
CA ASP A 223 16.26 -20.01 11.11
C ASP A 223 17.37 -18.95 11.16
N MET A 224 18.16 -18.92 12.24
CA MET A 224 19.44 -18.20 12.25
C MET A 224 20.49 -18.92 13.08
N VAL A 225 21.76 -18.81 12.69
CA VAL A 225 22.90 -19.44 13.33
C VAL A 225 23.95 -18.40 13.69
N ALA A 226 24.48 -18.46 14.91
CA ALA A 226 25.60 -17.63 15.32
C ALA A 226 26.90 -18.16 14.67
N LEU A 227 27.59 -17.30 13.93
CA LEU A 227 28.91 -17.59 13.40
C LEU A 227 29.96 -17.30 14.48
N PRO A 228 30.88 -18.24 14.76
CA PRO A 228 31.87 -18.07 15.80
C PRO A 228 32.86 -16.96 15.46
N ARG A 229 33.45 -16.38 16.51
CA ARG A 229 34.50 -15.36 16.41
C ARG A 229 35.72 -15.86 15.63
N GLN A 230 36.17 -15.05 14.68
CA GLN A 230 37.36 -15.25 13.84
C GLN A 230 38.19 -13.96 13.86
N LEU A 231 39.51 -14.07 13.71
CA LEU A 231 40.39 -12.90 13.59
C LEU A 231 40.29 -12.35 12.16
N GLU A 232 40.04 -11.04 12.03
CA GLU A 232 39.91 -10.35 10.73
C GLU A 232 41.15 -9.50 10.43
N ASP A 233 41.64 -8.76 11.42
CA ASP A 233 42.88 -7.96 11.34
C ASP A 233 43.75 -8.28 12.55
N GLU A 234 44.86 -9.00 12.32
CA GLU A 234 45.83 -9.40 13.35
C GLU A 234 46.58 -8.20 13.95
N ILE A 235 46.77 -7.13 13.17
CA ILE A 235 47.53 -5.93 13.57
C ILE A 235 46.68 -5.07 14.52
N ARG A 236 45.36 -5.00 14.28
CA ARG A 236 44.41 -4.23 15.09
C ARG A 236 43.70 -5.04 16.16
N SER A 237 43.95 -6.34 16.26
CA SER A 237 43.19 -7.28 17.10
C SER A 237 41.67 -7.23 16.87
N ILE A 238 41.23 -6.95 15.62
CA ILE A 238 39.81 -6.89 15.28
C ILE A 238 39.33 -8.29 14.96
N TYR A 239 38.35 -8.76 15.71
CA TYR A 239 37.71 -10.05 15.46
C TYR A 239 36.34 -9.85 14.81
N ARG A 240 36.06 -10.55 13.72
CA ARG A 240 34.70 -10.68 13.20
C ARG A 240 33.96 -11.81 13.91
N PHE A 241 32.67 -11.63 14.11
CA PHE A 241 31.69 -12.67 14.44
C PHE A 241 30.42 -12.36 13.66
N GLY A 242 29.37 -13.18 13.74
CA GLY A 242 28.17 -12.86 12.97
C GLY A 242 26.93 -13.68 13.24
N VAL A 243 25.88 -13.35 12.50
CA VAL A 243 24.60 -14.08 12.46
C VAL A 243 24.30 -14.42 11.01
N GLU A 244 24.27 -15.71 10.69
CA GLU A 244 23.76 -16.21 9.41
C GLU A 244 22.25 -16.41 9.52
N VAL A 245 21.47 -15.59 8.82
CA VAL A 245 20.01 -15.67 8.75
C VAL A 245 19.62 -16.51 7.53
N PHE A 246 18.87 -17.60 7.74
CA PHE A 246 18.46 -18.52 6.69
C PHE A 246 17.02 -18.25 6.20
N PHE A 247 16.85 -18.21 4.89
CA PHE A 247 15.58 -17.95 4.20
C PHE A 247 15.03 -19.19 3.50
N ASP A 248 13.81 -19.07 2.96
CA ASP A 248 13.13 -20.16 2.26
C ASP A 248 13.61 -20.45 0.84
N ARG A 249 14.42 -19.55 0.27
CA ARG A 249 14.97 -19.61 -1.09
C ARG A 249 16.22 -18.70 -1.21
N PRO A 250 16.99 -18.75 -2.31
CA PRO A 250 18.07 -17.79 -2.58
C PRO A 250 17.59 -16.35 -2.46
N VAL A 251 18.39 -15.49 -1.81
CA VAL A 251 18.13 -14.05 -1.71
C VAL A 251 18.74 -13.36 -2.93
N THR A 252 17.95 -12.51 -3.59
CA THR A 252 18.33 -11.80 -4.83
C THR A 252 18.25 -10.27 -4.69
N LEU A 253 17.96 -9.79 -3.48
CA LEU A 253 18.11 -8.38 -3.09
C LEU A 253 19.59 -8.01 -3.13
N SER A 254 19.92 -6.79 -3.56
CA SER A 254 21.30 -6.29 -3.49
C SER A 254 21.71 -6.03 -2.04
N GLN A 255 23.02 -6.09 -1.77
CA GLN A 255 23.61 -5.73 -0.47
C GLN A 255 23.19 -4.31 -0.02
N SER A 256 23.07 -3.40 -0.98
CA SER A 256 22.58 -2.03 -0.82
C SER A 256 21.11 -1.92 -0.40
N LEU A 257 20.38 -3.01 -0.18
CA LEU A 257 19.02 -3.01 0.39
C LEU A 257 18.96 -3.48 1.85
N PHE A 258 20.10 -3.75 2.50
CA PHE A 258 20.20 -4.15 3.90
C PHE A 258 20.92 -3.08 4.76
N PRO A 259 20.32 -1.91 5.01
CA PRO A 259 20.89 -0.91 5.91
C PRO A 259 20.87 -1.37 7.37
N PHE A 260 21.61 -0.65 8.22
CA PHE A 260 21.53 -0.76 9.68
C PHE A 260 21.30 0.63 10.30
N GLN A 261 20.64 0.66 11.45
CA GLN A 261 20.49 1.86 12.29
C GLN A 261 20.78 1.55 13.74
N ILE A 262 21.13 2.58 14.52
CA ILE A 262 21.26 2.51 15.97
C ILE A 262 20.09 3.31 16.56
N VAL A 263 19.27 2.67 17.40
CA VAL A 263 18.10 3.28 18.04
C VAL A 263 18.31 3.31 19.55
N GLU A 264 18.30 4.50 20.13
CA GLU A 264 18.25 4.71 21.58
C GLU A 264 16.80 4.59 22.08
N GLN A 265 16.55 3.78 23.10
CA GLN A 265 15.24 3.63 23.72
C GLN A 265 15.33 3.80 25.24
N ASN A 266 14.59 4.78 25.79
CA ASN A 266 14.46 4.97 27.24
C ASN A 266 13.52 3.90 27.82
N LEU A 267 14.07 2.72 28.07
CA LEU A 267 13.35 1.57 28.61
C LEU A 267 13.50 1.48 30.12
N ARG A 268 12.57 0.77 30.77
CA ARG A 268 12.71 0.43 32.17
C ARG A 268 13.66 -0.77 32.27
N ASP A 269 14.81 -0.56 32.87
CA ASP A 269 15.78 -1.60 33.20
C ASP A 269 15.08 -2.68 34.05
N PRO A 270 15.02 -3.95 33.58
CA PRO A 270 14.28 -5.00 34.28
C PRO A 270 14.97 -5.47 35.57
N GLU A 271 16.26 -5.21 35.75
CA GLU A 271 17.01 -5.60 36.95
C GLU A 271 16.97 -4.50 38.03
N THR A 272 17.10 -3.22 37.63
CA THR A 272 17.11 -2.10 38.61
C THR A 272 15.76 -1.40 38.77
N GLY A 273 14.79 -1.64 37.88
CA GLY A 273 13.50 -0.98 37.89
C GLY A 273 13.54 0.53 37.57
N MET A 274 14.71 1.09 37.26
CA MET A 274 14.90 2.48 36.85
C MET A 274 14.75 2.63 35.32
N ARG A 275 14.42 3.83 34.84
CA ARG A 275 14.50 4.10 33.38
C ARG A 275 15.96 4.39 33.01
N ARG A 276 16.45 3.70 31.98
CA ARG A 276 17.79 3.84 31.41
C ARG A 276 17.70 3.81 29.89
N ASN A 277 18.60 4.53 29.24
CA ASN A 277 18.69 4.50 27.79
C ASN A 277 19.40 3.21 27.36
N GLN A 278 18.79 2.47 26.44
CA GLN A 278 19.29 1.20 25.91
C GLN A 278 19.42 1.33 24.39
N PHE A 279 20.58 0.98 23.86
CA PHE A 279 20.91 1.14 22.45
C PHE A 279 20.72 -0.18 21.71
N TYR A 280 20.08 -0.12 20.54
CA TYR A 280 19.82 -1.28 19.71
C TYR A 280 20.35 -1.05 18.30
N VAL A 281 21.20 -1.95 17.81
CA VAL A 281 21.48 -2.07 16.38
C VAL A 281 20.34 -2.85 15.73
N GLN A 282 19.82 -2.33 14.63
CA GLN A 282 18.76 -2.96 13.83
C GLN A 282 19.22 -3.04 12.38
N ILE A 283 19.38 -4.25 11.86
CA ILE A 283 19.70 -4.51 10.44
C ILE A 283 18.41 -4.90 9.73
N VAL A 284 18.15 -4.26 8.59
CA VAL A 284 16.84 -4.27 7.94
C VAL A 284 16.77 -5.28 6.80
N PHE A 285 15.76 -6.13 6.83
CA PHE A 285 15.44 -7.12 5.82
C PHE A 285 14.13 -6.69 5.14
N PRO A 286 14.18 -5.98 3.98
CA PRO A 286 12.99 -5.62 3.23
C PRO A 286 12.37 -6.84 2.55
N ASN A 287 11.08 -6.76 2.19
CA ASN A 287 10.33 -7.84 1.53
C ASN A 287 10.47 -9.19 2.27
N THR A 288 10.44 -9.17 3.60
CA THR A 288 10.74 -10.31 4.47
C THR A 288 9.65 -10.52 5.51
N GLU A 289 9.38 -11.77 5.84
CA GLU A 289 8.25 -12.19 6.69
C GLU A 289 8.72 -13.22 7.74
N LYS A 290 8.44 -12.95 9.02
CA LYS A 290 8.63 -13.89 10.13
C LYS A 290 7.31 -14.65 10.37
N ILE A 291 7.27 -15.92 9.98
CA ILE A 291 6.05 -16.77 10.00
C ILE A 291 6.00 -17.71 11.19
N ARG A 292 7.15 -17.92 11.84
CA ARG A 292 7.34 -18.72 13.04
C ARG A 292 8.33 -18.01 13.93
N ASP A 293 8.34 -18.34 15.22
CA ASP A 293 9.46 -17.93 16.05
C ASP A 293 10.76 -18.61 15.59
N VAL A 294 11.80 -17.80 15.56
CA VAL A 294 13.17 -18.15 15.22
C VAL A 294 13.97 -17.92 16.51
N PRO A 295 14.70 -18.92 17.02
CA PRO A 295 15.26 -18.87 18.37
C PRO A 295 16.34 -17.79 18.50
N GLY A 296 16.11 -16.80 19.37
CA GLY A 296 17.04 -15.70 19.65
C GLY A 296 18.26 -16.13 20.46
N PHE A 297 19.43 -15.57 20.13
CA PHE A 297 20.61 -15.64 21.01
C PHE A 297 20.48 -14.53 22.05
N ARG A 298 20.27 -14.88 23.33
CA ARG A 298 20.15 -13.83 24.35
C ARG A 298 21.49 -13.13 24.64
N THR A 299 22.61 -13.72 24.24
CA THR A 299 23.93 -13.09 24.15
C THR A 299 24.77 -13.73 23.05
N LEU A 300 25.58 -12.93 22.36
CA LEU A 300 26.58 -13.32 21.35
C LEU A 300 27.70 -12.27 21.32
N GLU A 301 28.89 -12.59 21.81
CA GLU A 301 29.92 -11.58 22.16
C GLU A 301 29.30 -10.46 23.03
N TYR A 302 29.48 -9.18 22.68
CA TYR A 302 28.83 -8.07 23.38
C TYR A 302 27.36 -7.84 23.00
N LEU A 303 26.83 -8.51 21.95
CA LEU A 303 25.43 -8.35 21.57
C LEU A 303 24.53 -9.05 22.59
N ARG A 304 23.54 -8.32 23.13
CA ARG A 304 22.51 -8.87 24.02
C ARG A 304 21.17 -8.92 23.29
N PHE A 305 20.34 -9.92 23.62
CA PHE A 305 19.01 -10.11 23.02
C PHE A 305 19.01 -10.00 21.48
N VAL A 306 19.84 -10.82 20.83
CA VAL A 306 19.87 -10.95 19.37
C VAL A 306 18.64 -11.74 18.93
N GLU A 307 17.72 -11.08 18.25
CA GLU A 307 16.45 -11.65 17.83
C GLU A 307 15.97 -11.10 16.49
N ILE A 308 15.05 -11.84 15.87
CA ILE A 308 14.40 -11.44 14.63
C ILE A 308 12.98 -10.96 14.95
N THR A 309 12.75 -9.67 14.72
CA THR A 309 11.51 -8.94 15.03
C THR A 309 10.84 -8.44 13.77
N THR A 310 9.53 -8.59 13.64
CA THR A 310 8.75 -7.90 12.61
C THR A 310 8.77 -6.40 12.86
N ASP A 311 8.91 -5.60 11.81
CA ASP A 311 8.57 -4.18 11.88
C ASP A 311 7.05 -4.03 12.09
N VAL A 312 6.65 -3.06 12.92
CA VAL A 312 5.24 -2.75 13.24
C VAL A 312 4.74 -1.58 12.39
N GLU A 313 5.64 -0.69 11.98
CA GLU A 313 5.34 0.51 11.19
C GLU A 313 5.33 0.18 9.68
N HIS A 314 6.23 -0.70 9.21
CA HIS A 314 6.44 -0.96 7.79
C HIS A 314 6.09 -2.41 7.39
N GLN A 315 5.16 -2.55 6.45
CA GLN A 315 4.66 -3.85 5.98
C GLN A 315 5.77 -4.72 5.36
N GLN A 316 5.75 -6.02 5.66
CA GLN A 316 6.68 -7.02 5.09
C GLN A 316 8.16 -6.61 5.24
N ARG A 317 8.50 -6.01 6.38
CA ARG A 317 9.85 -5.64 6.79
C ARG A 317 10.16 -6.32 8.14
N VAL A 318 11.39 -6.78 8.29
CA VAL A 318 11.87 -7.51 9.47
C VAL A 318 13.23 -6.94 9.85
N PHE A 319 13.51 -6.87 11.15
CA PHE A 319 14.81 -6.50 11.68
C PHE A 319 15.51 -7.72 12.29
N LEU A 320 16.82 -7.85 12.06
CA LEU A 320 17.71 -8.46 13.04
C LEU A 320 18.03 -7.37 14.06
N ARG A 321 17.50 -7.52 15.28
CA ARG A 321 17.68 -6.58 16.38
C ARG A 321 18.69 -7.17 17.37
N ALA A 322 19.61 -6.34 17.84
CA ALA A 322 20.52 -6.67 18.94
C ALA A 322 20.71 -5.44 19.84
N GLN A 323 20.68 -5.63 21.16
CA GLN A 323 21.08 -4.61 22.12
C GLN A 323 22.62 -4.53 22.16
N VAL A 324 23.16 -3.32 22.20
CA VAL A 324 24.60 -3.05 22.28
C VAL A 324 24.92 -2.10 23.44
N ASN A 325 26.17 -2.10 23.89
CA ASN A 325 26.74 -0.94 24.57
C ASN A 325 27.37 -0.01 23.52
N PRO A 326 26.98 1.27 23.39
CA PRO A 326 27.64 2.20 22.47
C PRO A 326 29.15 2.30 22.73
N ASP A 327 29.61 2.20 23.98
CA ASP A 327 31.05 2.28 24.33
C ASP A 327 31.89 1.09 23.79
N ILE A 328 31.25 0.08 23.18
CA ILE A 328 31.89 -1.12 22.61
C ILE A 328 31.61 -1.23 21.10
N PHE A 329 30.65 -0.46 20.57
CA PHE A 329 30.21 -0.55 19.18
C PHE A 329 31.00 0.39 18.26
N GLU A 330 32.29 0.09 18.06
CA GLU A 330 33.23 0.93 17.31
C GLU A 330 33.07 0.85 15.78
N LEU A 331 32.55 -0.27 15.24
CA LEU A 331 32.52 -0.55 13.81
C LEU A 331 31.11 -0.91 13.31
N PRO A 332 30.69 -0.41 12.13
CA PRO A 332 29.40 -0.74 11.55
C PRO A 332 29.30 -2.23 11.17
N PRO A 333 28.09 -2.82 11.15
CA PRO A 333 27.90 -4.21 10.78
C PRO A 333 27.99 -4.34 9.25
N TYR A 334 28.59 -5.43 8.78
CA TYR A 334 28.75 -5.72 7.37
C TYR A 334 27.83 -6.86 6.94
N VAL A 335 27.07 -6.68 5.85
CA VAL A 335 26.10 -7.67 5.36
C VAL A 335 26.65 -8.37 4.12
N GLU A 336 26.71 -9.70 4.12
CA GLU A 336 27.06 -10.53 2.98
C GLU A 336 25.86 -11.40 2.57
N ILE A 337 25.60 -11.53 1.27
CA ILE A 337 24.52 -12.37 0.73
C ILE A 337 25.15 -13.64 0.15
N THR A 338 24.73 -14.82 0.62
CA THR A 338 25.24 -16.08 0.10
C THR A 338 24.43 -16.56 -1.10
N ASN A 339 25.10 -17.18 -2.07
CA ASN A 339 24.48 -17.78 -3.26
C ASN A 339 23.57 -19.00 -2.96
N ARG A 340 23.31 -19.32 -1.68
CA ARG A 340 22.53 -20.50 -1.26
C ARG A 340 21.11 -20.10 -0.88
N ASN A 341 20.93 -19.56 0.32
CA ASN A 341 19.65 -19.08 0.86
C ASN A 341 19.84 -18.30 2.18
N SER A 342 20.99 -17.69 2.40
CA SER A 342 21.31 -17.02 3.66
C SER A 342 21.91 -15.63 3.44
N VAL A 343 21.74 -14.78 4.46
CA VAL A 343 22.39 -13.48 4.56
C VAL A 343 23.15 -13.48 5.88
N ILE A 344 24.45 -13.23 5.81
CA ILE A 344 25.33 -13.14 6.97
C ILE A 344 25.44 -11.68 7.37
N VAL A 345 25.14 -11.38 8.63
CA VAL A 345 25.44 -10.08 9.24
C VAL A 345 26.65 -10.26 10.13
N TYR A 346 27.79 -9.70 9.71
CA TYR A 346 29.01 -9.64 10.51
C TYR A 346 29.00 -8.42 11.43
N PHE A 347 29.55 -8.64 12.61
CA PHE A 347 29.81 -7.64 13.64
C PHE A 347 31.28 -7.81 14.07
N PHE A 348 31.87 -6.76 14.64
CA PHE A 348 33.27 -6.76 15.05
C PHE A 348 33.38 -6.58 16.56
N SER A 349 34.18 -7.42 17.25
CA SER A 349 34.36 -7.40 18.72
C SER A 349 35.82 -7.31 19.15
N VAL A 350 35.99 -6.78 20.36
CA VAL A 350 37.27 -6.76 21.10
C VAL A 350 37.20 -7.68 22.34
N THR A 351 36.03 -7.85 22.99
CA THR A 351 35.82 -8.76 24.14
C THR A 351 34.38 -9.27 24.31
N ASP A 352 34.18 -10.31 25.15
CA ASP A 352 32.99 -11.17 25.25
C ASP A 352 32.53 -11.44 26.72
N GLN A 353 31.21 -11.61 26.96
CA GLN A 353 30.61 -12.40 28.06
C GLN A 353 29.06 -12.52 27.97
N SER A 354 28.48 -13.61 28.51
CA SER A 354 27.15 -14.12 28.11
C SER A 354 26.10 -14.42 29.24
N VAL A 355 24.85 -14.71 28.85
CA VAL A 355 23.56 -14.92 29.59
C VAL A 355 22.81 -13.61 29.99
N THR A 356 21.48 -13.51 30.25
CA THR A 356 20.42 -14.46 30.70
C THR A 356 19.24 -14.69 29.71
N ARG A 357 17.94 -14.68 30.11
CA ARG A 357 16.80 -15.30 29.34
C ARG A 357 15.35 -14.77 29.58
N TYR A 358 14.72 -14.22 28.53
CA TYR A 358 13.24 -14.24 28.21
C TYR A 358 12.26 -13.54 29.21
N GLN A 359 10.91 -13.47 29.05
CA GLN A 359 9.92 -14.15 28.16
C GLN A 359 8.63 -13.31 27.86
N GLN A 360 7.63 -13.89 27.15
CA GLN A 360 6.34 -13.31 26.66
C GLN A 360 5.12 -14.19 27.11
N PRO A 361 3.78 -13.94 26.83
CA PRO A 361 3.10 -13.19 25.74
C PRO A 361 2.16 -12.03 26.25
N VAL A 362 0.86 -11.78 25.97
CA VAL A 362 -0.37 -12.53 25.54
C VAL A 362 -1.44 -11.62 24.83
N ASP A 363 -2.64 -12.16 24.54
CA ASP A 363 -3.72 -11.69 23.61
C ASP A 363 -4.69 -10.58 24.17
N ASP A 364 -5.68 -9.98 23.46
CA ASP A 364 -6.56 -10.45 22.34
C ASP A 364 -7.16 -9.30 21.43
N THR A 365 -8.14 -9.63 20.57
CA THR A 365 -8.63 -9.00 19.31
C THR A 365 -9.75 -7.92 19.46
N VAL A 366 -10.40 -7.31 18.42
CA VAL A 366 -11.52 -7.80 17.55
C VAL A 366 -11.95 -6.69 16.51
N SER A 367 -12.70 -7.04 15.43
CA SER A 367 -13.65 -6.21 14.59
C SER A 367 -13.23 -5.63 13.20
N VAL A 368 -14.22 -5.46 12.29
CA VAL A 368 -14.22 -4.71 10.99
C VAL A 368 -15.64 -4.71 10.34
N ASP A 369 -16.11 -3.65 9.63
CA ASP A 369 -17.44 -3.67 8.94
C ASP A 369 -17.63 -2.74 7.69
N LEU A 370 -18.60 -3.02 6.77
CA LEU A 370 -18.66 -2.51 5.36
C LEU A 370 -20.10 -2.43 4.73
N PRO A 371 -20.52 -1.37 3.98
CA PRO A 371 -21.85 -1.29 3.29
C PRO A 371 -21.83 -1.41 1.73
N ARG A 372 -22.99 -1.21 1.05
CA ARG A 372 -23.27 -1.55 -0.38
C ARG A 372 -23.88 -0.42 -1.26
N SER A 373 -23.97 -0.69 -2.58
CA SER A 373 -24.30 0.16 -3.75
C SER A 373 -25.78 0.49 -4.06
N VAL A 374 -26.02 1.49 -4.95
CA VAL A 374 -27.30 1.76 -5.68
C VAL A 374 -27.01 2.15 -7.17
N VAL A 375 -28.02 2.16 -8.06
CA VAL A 375 -27.90 2.17 -9.55
C VAL A 375 -28.73 3.26 -10.26
N ARG A 376 -28.21 3.82 -11.37
CA ARG A 376 -28.92 4.47 -12.52
C ARG A 376 -27.94 4.55 -13.72
N MET A 377 -28.34 4.62 -15.00
CA MET A 377 -29.64 4.41 -15.66
C MET A 377 -29.44 3.77 -17.06
N ARG A 378 -29.66 4.50 -18.18
CA ARG A 378 -29.26 4.12 -19.56
C ARG A 378 -29.29 5.36 -20.49
N GLY A 379 -28.26 5.53 -21.31
CA GLY A 379 -28.22 6.50 -22.42
C GLY A 379 -28.00 5.78 -23.75
N GLU A 380 -27.34 6.42 -24.72
CA GLU A 380 -26.62 5.66 -25.76
C GLU A 380 -25.48 4.90 -25.08
N GLU A 381 -25.33 3.60 -25.36
CA GLU A 381 -24.40 2.75 -24.62
C GLU A 381 -22.96 3.11 -24.96
N SER A 382 -22.30 3.80 -24.03
CA SER A 382 -20.89 4.18 -24.13
C SER A 382 -19.97 2.96 -24.29
N ALA A 383 -18.74 3.15 -24.76
CA ALA A 383 -17.77 2.05 -24.91
C ALA A 383 -17.58 1.24 -23.61
N PHE A 384 -17.56 1.93 -22.46
CA PHE A 384 -17.60 1.30 -21.13
C PHE A 384 -18.82 0.39 -20.95
N GLU A 385 -20.02 0.89 -21.26
CA GLU A 385 -21.28 0.15 -21.05
C GLU A 385 -21.36 -1.09 -21.93
N GLN A 386 -20.98 -0.98 -23.22
CA GLN A 386 -20.95 -2.11 -24.15
C GLN A 386 -20.01 -3.23 -23.66
N LEU A 387 -18.79 -2.87 -23.25
CA LEU A 387 -17.79 -3.83 -22.74
C LEU A 387 -18.20 -4.41 -21.38
N TYR A 388 -18.72 -3.58 -20.47
CA TYR A 388 -19.18 -4.03 -19.16
C TYR A 388 -20.39 -4.98 -19.27
N LEU A 389 -21.37 -4.67 -20.13
CA LEU A 389 -22.52 -5.54 -20.37
C LEU A 389 -22.10 -6.86 -21.00
N ARG A 390 -21.21 -6.85 -22.01
CA ARG A 390 -20.62 -8.05 -22.61
C ARG A 390 -19.94 -8.94 -21.55
N ALA A 391 -19.19 -8.35 -20.62
CA ALA A 391 -18.58 -9.09 -19.53
C ALA A 391 -19.61 -9.67 -18.55
N VAL A 392 -20.64 -8.91 -18.18
CA VAL A 392 -21.74 -9.41 -17.33
C VAL A 392 -22.50 -10.56 -18.00
N GLU A 393 -22.65 -10.55 -19.33
CA GLU A 393 -23.24 -11.65 -20.08
C GLU A 393 -22.34 -12.90 -20.13
N GLN A 394 -21.03 -12.74 -20.36
CA GLN A 394 -20.07 -13.84 -20.24
C GLN A 394 -20.11 -14.49 -18.84
N ILE A 395 -20.16 -13.67 -17.77
CA ILE A 395 -20.27 -14.14 -16.38
C ILE A 395 -21.58 -14.92 -16.16
N ARG A 396 -22.72 -14.41 -16.67
CA ARG A 396 -24.01 -15.11 -16.62
C ARG A 396 -24.03 -16.40 -17.43
N ALA A 397 -23.31 -16.46 -18.56
CA ALA A 397 -23.15 -17.67 -19.36
C ALA A 397 -22.30 -18.72 -18.61
N ALA A 398 -21.13 -18.32 -18.10
CA ALA A 398 -20.27 -19.16 -17.26
C ALA A 398 -21.01 -19.72 -16.04
N GLN A 399 -21.82 -18.91 -15.36
CA GLN A 399 -22.65 -19.36 -14.24
C GLN A 399 -23.57 -20.54 -14.62
N ARG A 400 -24.14 -20.54 -15.84
CA ARG A 400 -25.01 -21.60 -16.37
C ARG A 400 -24.28 -22.82 -16.93
N GLN A 401 -23.00 -22.71 -17.29
CA GLN A 401 -22.21 -23.82 -17.80
C GLN A 401 -22.00 -24.91 -16.72
N GLN A 402 -22.21 -26.17 -17.11
CA GLN A 402 -22.01 -27.36 -16.27
C GLN A 402 -20.56 -27.88 -16.31
N ASP A 403 -19.86 -27.70 -17.44
CA ASP A 403 -18.43 -28.03 -17.54
C ASP A 403 -17.61 -26.98 -16.78
N ALA A 404 -16.87 -27.43 -15.75
CA ALA A 404 -16.01 -26.59 -14.94
C ALA A 404 -14.83 -26.00 -15.72
N HIS A 405 -14.35 -26.67 -16.78
CA HIS A 405 -13.22 -26.20 -17.59
C HIS A 405 -13.63 -25.04 -18.50
N LEU A 406 -14.72 -25.22 -19.26
CA LEU A 406 -15.32 -24.16 -20.09
C LEU A 406 -15.73 -22.94 -19.24
N LYS A 407 -16.20 -23.18 -18.02
CA LYS A 407 -16.57 -22.15 -17.03
C LYS A 407 -15.36 -21.33 -16.57
N ILE A 408 -14.21 -21.96 -16.35
CA ILE A 408 -12.96 -21.27 -16.04
C ILE A 408 -12.51 -20.41 -17.24
N GLN A 409 -12.47 -20.98 -18.45
CA GLN A 409 -12.11 -20.23 -19.67
C GLN A 409 -13.02 -19.00 -19.88
N THR A 410 -14.34 -19.19 -19.75
CA THR A 410 -15.32 -18.11 -19.91
C THR A 410 -15.17 -17.02 -18.83
N TYR A 411 -14.89 -17.40 -17.58
CA TYR A 411 -14.62 -16.42 -16.52
C TYR A 411 -13.29 -15.66 -16.75
N ILE A 412 -12.25 -16.30 -17.27
CA ILE A 412 -10.98 -15.63 -17.60
C ILE A 412 -11.20 -14.60 -18.71
N ALA A 413 -11.86 -14.96 -19.81
CA ALA A 413 -12.20 -14.01 -20.88
C ALA A 413 -13.07 -12.82 -20.39
N SER A 414 -13.87 -13.02 -19.33
CA SER A 414 -14.62 -11.95 -18.69
C SER A 414 -13.78 -11.05 -17.78
N LEU A 415 -12.63 -11.49 -17.27
CA LEU A 415 -11.65 -10.60 -16.62
C LEU A 415 -11.04 -9.64 -17.64
N ASP A 416 -10.63 -10.16 -18.81
CA ASP A 416 -10.04 -9.37 -19.89
C ASP A 416 -11.06 -8.32 -20.39
N THR A 417 -12.31 -8.74 -20.63
CA THR A 417 -13.40 -7.85 -21.05
C THR A 417 -13.74 -6.80 -19.96
N LEU A 418 -13.62 -7.13 -18.66
CA LEU A 418 -13.74 -6.16 -17.57
C LEU A 418 -12.54 -5.20 -17.48
N GLN A 419 -11.34 -5.63 -17.90
CA GLN A 419 -10.18 -4.76 -17.99
C GLN A 419 -10.33 -3.76 -19.15
N GLU A 420 -10.77 -4.21 -20.33
CA GLU A 420 -11.14 -3.34 -21.47
C GLU A 420 -12.21 -2.32 -21.07
N ALA A 421 -13.26 -2.75 -20.35
CA ALA A 421 -14.25 -1.83 -19.77
C ALA A 421 -13.58 -0.82 -18.82
N SER A 422 -12.74 -1.28 -17.89
CA SER A 422 -12.07 -0.39 -16.92
C SER A 422 -11.13 0.64 -17.58
N LEU A 423 -10.54 0.32 -18.73
CA LEU A 423 -9.66 1.22 -19.50
C LEU A 423 -10.42 2.24 -20.36
N SER A 424 -11.68 1.94 -20.70
CA SER A 424 -12.59 2.80 -21.48
C SER A 424 -13.60 3.58 -20.62
N ALA A 425 -13.54 3.42 -19.29
CA ALA A 425 -14.30 4.21 -18.33
C ALA A 425 -13.86 5.68 -18.34
N THR A 426 -14.82 6.60 -18.25
CA THR A 426 -14.56 8.05 -18.19
C THR A 426 -14.69 8.64 -16.78
N SER A 427 -15.14 7.84 -15.80
CA SER A 427 -15.46 8.30 -14.44
C SER A 427 -15.14 7.29 -13.34
N ASP A 428 -14.84 7.80 -12.14
CA ASP A 428 -14.55 7.00 -10.93
C ASP A 428 -15.64 5.96 -10.62
N ALA A 429 -16.91 6.27 -10.89
CA ALA A 429 -18.05 5.37 -10.67
C ALA A 429 -18.03 4.15 -11.61
N GLN A 430 -17.75 4.37 -12.90
CA GLN A 430 -17.63 3.32 -13.90
C GLN A 430 -16.44 2.39 -13.58
N VAL A 431 -15.27 2.97 -13.27
CA VAL A 431 -14.08 2.21 -12.83
C VAL A 431 -14.39 1.41 -11.56
N SER A 432 -15.01 2.03 -10.55
CA SER A 432 -15.39 1.33 -9.31
C SER A 432 -16.32 0.14 -9.59
N GLN A 433 -17.28 0.28 -10.52
CA GLN A 433 -18.21 -0.78 -10.91
C GLN A 433 -17.51 -1.96 -11.60
N SER A 434 -16.65 -1.71 -12.60
CA SER A 434 -15.94 -2.78 -13.31
C SER A 434 -14.93 -3.50 -12.41
N LEU A 435 -14.17 -2.75 -11.60
CA LEU A 435 -13.18 -3.33 -10.69
C LEU A 435 -13.81 -4.18 -9.57
N LYS A 436 -14.99 -3.79 -9.03
CA LYS A 436 -15.73 -4.64 -8.07
C LYS A 436 -16.14 -5.97 -8.70
N GLN A 437 -16.68 -5.94 -9.92
CA GLN A 437 -17.12 -7.15 -10.62
C GLN A 437 -15.92 -8.07 -10.97
N ARG A 438 -14.77 -7.48 -11.32
CA ARG A 438 -13.50 -8.18 -11.55
C ARG A 438 -13.00 -8.84 -10.27
N ASP A 439 -12.98 -8.12 -9.16
CA ASP A 439 -12.40 -8.59 -7.90
C ASP A 439 -13.22 -9.71 -7.24
N VAL A 440 -14.54 -9.76 -7.49
CA VAL A 440 -15.39 -10.92 -7.16
C VAL A 440 -14.94 -12.17 -7.92
N LEU A 441 -14.66 -12.07 -9.23
CA LEU A 441 -14.14 -13.20 -10.02
C LEU A 441 -12.74 -13.62 -9.56
N LEU A 442 -11.83 -12.68 -9.37
CA LEU A 442 -10.44 -12.94 -8.91
C LEU A 442 -10.40 -13.64 -7.55
N ARG A 443 -11.41 -13.44 -6.69
CA ARG A 443 -11.55 -14.13 -5.40
C ARG A 443 -11.97 -15.59 -5.56
N MET A 444 -12.87 -15.90 -6.50
CA MET A 444 -13.44 -17.25 -6.71
C MET A 444 -12.58 -18.15 -7.61
N LEU A 445 -11.98 -17.57 -8.66
CA LEU A 445 -11.27 -18.31 -9.70
C LEU A 445 -10.16 -19.26 -9.21
N PRO A 446 -9.28 -18.89 -8.26
CA PRO A 446 -8.20 -19.78 -7.82
C PRO A 446 -8.69 -21.12 -7.27
N GLU A 447 -9.82 -21.13 -6.56
CA GLU A 447 -10.40 -22.36 -6.00
C GLU A 447 -11.06 -23.22 -7.08
N LEU A 448 -11.82 -22.61 -7.99
CA LEU A 448 -12.40 -23.31 -9.15
C LEU A 448 -11.31 -23.98 -10.00
N ILE A 449 -10.20 -23.28 -10.25
CA ILE A 449 -9.05 -23.78 -11.00
C ILE A 449 -8.39 -24.96 -10.27
N ILE A 450 -8.08 -24.82 -8.97
CA ILE A 450 -7.52 -25.90 -8.15
C ILE A 450 -8.40 -27.15 -8.22
N ASN A 451 -9.72 -26.99 -8.05
CA ASN A 451 -10.66 -28.11 -8.00
C ASN A 451 -10.84 -28.78 -9.37
N ASN A 452 -10.94 -28.01 -10.46
CA ASN A 452 -11.00 -28.56 -11.82
C ASN A 452 -9.70 -29.30 -12.18
N THR A 453 -8.54 -28.70 -11.92
CA THR A 453 -7.24 -29.32 -12.23
C THR A 453 -7.00 -30.58 -11.40
N GLN A 454 -7.27 -30.55 -10.09
CA GLN A 454 -7.20 -31.75 -9.26
C GLN A 454 -8.14 -32.85 -9.77
N ARG A 455 -9.38 -32.50 -10.14
CA ARG A 455 -10.33 -33.45 -10.71
C ARG A 455 -9.81 -34.07 -12.00
N LYS A 456 -9.25 -33.28 -12.93
CA LYS A 456 -8.71 -33.79 -14.21
C LYS A 456 -7.50 -34.70 -14.02
N VAL A 457 -6.59 -34.35 -13.11
CA VAL A 457 -5.47 -35.21 -12.71
C VAL A 457 -5.98 -36.54 -12.13
N LEU A 458 -6.94 -36.51 -11.20
CA LEU A 458 -7.54 -37.72 -10.62
C LEU A 458 -8.32 -38.56 -11.65
N GLU A 459 -9.05 -37.94 -12.58
CA GLU A 459 -9.75 -38.62 -13.67
C GLU A 459 -8.73 -39.40 -14.54
N ALA A 460 -7.63 -38.77 -14.95
CA ALA A 460 -6.57 -39.42 -15.73
C ALA A 460 -5.86 -40.54 -14.94
N THR A 461 -5.44 -40.26 -13.70
CA THR A 461 -4.79 -41.26 -12.82
C THR A 461 -5.68 -42.48 -12.58
N SER A 462 -6.98 -42.30 -12.35
CA SER A 462 -7.91 -43.41 -12.09
C SER A 462 -8.16 -44.30 -13.32
N ARG A 463 -7.85 -43.83 -14.52
CA ARG A 463 -7.89 -44.60 -15.78
C ARG A 463 -6.52 -45.16 -16.19
N ASN A 464 -5.47 -44.79 -15.47
CA ASN A 464 -4.07 -45.03 -15.85
C ASN A 464 -3.71 -44.40 -17.21
N GLU A 465 -4.35 -43.28 -17.55
CA GLU A 465 -4.16 -42.50 -18.78
C GLU A 465 -3.27 -41.26 -18.50
N GLN A 466 -2.52 -40.80 -19.50
CA GLN A 466 -1.88 -39.48 -19.45
C GLN A 466 -2.86 -38.39 -19.93
N LEU A 467 -2.76 -37.19 -19.37
CA LEU A 467 -3.53 -36.03 -19.84
C LEU A 467 -3.02 -35.62 -21.24
N PRO A 468 -3.91 -35.37 -22.23
CA PRO A 468 -3.52 -34.79 -23.52
C PRO A 468 -2.75 -33.48 -23.34
N ASP A 469 -1.71 -33.26 -24.15
CA ASP A 469 -0.79 -32.14 -23.96
C ASP A 469 -1.48 -30.77 -24.03
N ASP A 470 -2.44 -30.57 -24.94
CA ASP A 470 -3.20 -29.30 -25.02
C ASP A 470 -3.92 -29.00 -23.69
N LEU A 471 -4.61 -29.99 -23.13
CA LEU A 471 -5.29 -29.88 -21.83
C LEU A 471 -4.28 -29.68 -20.69
N ARG A 472 -3.11 -30.34 -20.75
CA ARG A 472 -2.00 -30.18 -19.79
C ARG A 472 -1.47 -28.74 -19.81
N PHE A 473 -1.26 -28.16 -20.98
CA PHE A 473 -0.85 -26.76 -21.16
C PHE A 473 -1.93 -25.76 -20.72
N GLU A 474 -3.21 -26.00 -21.04
CA GLU A 474 -4.31 -25.15 -20.55
C GLU A 474 -4.43 -25.17 -19.04
N LEU A 475 -4.37 -26.35 -18.40
CA LEU A 475 -4.41 -26.47 -16.94
C LEU A 475 -3.19 -25.78 -16.30
N LEU A 476 -2.00 -25.84 -16.91
CA LEU A 476 -0.83 -25.08 -16.47
C LEU A 476 -1.03 -23.56 -16.59
N ARG A 477 -1.63 -23.07 -17.69
CA ARG A 477 -1.98 -21.64 -17.87
C ARG A 477 -3.00 -21.18 -16.82
N HIS A 478 -4.06 -21.97 -16.58
CA HIS A 478 -5.02 -21.69 -15.52
C HIS A 478 -4.35 -21.66 -14.13
N LEU A 479 -3.44 -22.59 -13.83
CA LEU A 479 -2.69 -22.59 -12.58
C LEU A 479 -1.78 -21.35 -12.41
N LEU A 480 -1.25 -20.75 -13.49
CA LEU A 480 -0.53 -19.48 -13.39
C LEU A 480 -1.44 -18.32 -12.97
N VAL A 481 -2.67 -18.25 -13.51
CA VAL A 481 -3.70 -17.29 -13.07
C VAL A 481 -4.04 -17.54 -11.59
N ALA A 482 -4.28 -18.79 -11.20
CA ALA A 482 -4.53 -19.14 -9.82
C ALA A 482 -3.37 -18.78 -8.88
N ALA A 483 -2.10 -18.97 -9.29
CA ALA A 483 -0.92 -18.63 -8.50
C ALA A 483 -0.86 -17.12 -8.17
N ARG A 484 -1.18 -16.26 -9.14
CA ARG A 484 -1.16 -14.80 -8.98
C ARG A 484 -2.26 -14.31 -8.03
N PHE A 485 -3.46 -14.87 -8.14
CA PHE A 485 -4.63 -14.36 -7.43
C PHE A 485 -5.00 -15.13 -6.14
N ALA A 486 -4.42 -16.32 -5.89
CA ALA A 486 -4.68 -17.14 -4.70
C ALA A 486 -4.57 -16.34 -3.38
N PRO A 487 -5.67 -16.18 -2.62
CA PRO A 487 -5.69 -15.36 -1.41
C PRO A 487 -5.10 -16.07 -0.18
N LEU A 488 -5.12 -17.40 -0.13
CA LEU A 488 -4.67 -18.19 1.02
C LEU A 488 -3.32 -18.87 0.74
N PRO A 489 -2.39 -18.94 1.73
CA PRO A 489 -1.15 -19.69 1.60
C PRO A 489 -1.35 -21.17 1.25
N GLN A 490 -2.45 -21.78 1.72
CA GLN A 490 -2.84 -23.14 1.38
C GLN A 490 -3.14 -23.30 -0.12
N HIS A 491 -3.88 -22.35 -0.71
CA HIS A 491 -4.17 -22.35 -2.15
C HIS A 491 -2.89 -22.18 -2.97
N ARG A 492 -1.96 -21.30 -2.54
CA ARG A 492 -0.65 -21.11 -3.18
C ARG A 492 0.16 -22.42 -3.21
N ARG A 493 0.32 -23.09 -2.06
CA ARG A 493 0.98 -24.42 -1.97
C ARG A 493 0.30 -25.48 -2.85
N LYS A 494 -1.03 -25.48 -2.89
CA LYS A 494 -1.81 -26.45 -3.68
C LYS A 494 -1.64 -26.22 -5.18
N VAL A 495 -1.60 -24.97 -5.64
CA VAL A 495 -1.28 -24.61 -7.03
C VAL A 495 0.14 -25.08 -7.40
N GLU A 496 1.13 -24.82 -6.55
CA GLU A 496 2.53 -25.28 -6.77
C GLU A 496 2.62 -26.81 -6.85
N THR A 497 1.87 -27.51 -5.99
CA THR A 497 1.78 -28.98 -6.03
C THR A 497 1.19 -29.48 -7.35
N LEU A 498 0.11 -28.84 -7.84
CA LEU A 498 -0.51 -29.21 -9.12
C LEU A 498 0.36 -28.83 -10.33
N GLN A 499 1.08 -27.72 -10.28
CA GLN A 499 2.05 -27.34 -11.32
C GLN A 499 3.20 -28.35 -11.43
N ASN A 500 3.66 -28.91 -10.31
CA ASN A 500 4.70 -29.94 -10.27
C ASN A 500 4.19 -31.35 -10.65
N ILE A 501 2.87 -31.55 -10.78
CA ILE A 501 2.27 -32.82 -11.25
C ILE A 501 1.97 -32.78 -12.77
N LEU A 502 1.79 -31.59 -13.34
CA LEU A 502 1.52 -31.40 -14.78
C LEU A 502 2.78 -31.16 -15.63
N ARG A 503 3.94 -30.92 -15.00
CA ARG A 503 5.23 -30.73 -15.66
C ARG A 503 5.93 -32.06 -15.89
#